data_AF-A0A972SF31-F1
#
_entry.id   AF-A0A972SF31-F1
#
_cell.length_a   1.000
_cell.length_b   1.000
_cell.length_c   1.000
_cell.angle_alpha   90.00
_cell.angle_beta   90.00
_cell.angle_gamma   90.00
#
_symmetry.space_group_name_H-M   'P 1'
#
loop_
_entity.id
_entity.type
_entity.pdbx_description
1 polymer ?
#
loop_
_entity_poly.entity_id
_entity_poly.type
_entity_poly.pdbx_seq_one_letter_code
_entity_poly.pdbx_strand_id
1 'polypeptide(L)'
;MENGTAQTGGGFETLQEVLKEYGFDVGYGFFLGWVVGFAIKKFFKFFAFALGVYVLSLIWLDHSGFITVHWDAFGRWIEQGQQEFQSWIKALFSALPFSASFAVGFAVGFKMG
;
A
#
# COMPACT_ATOMS: atom_id res chain seq x y z
N MET A 1 16.72 35.28 -37.50
CA MET A 1 16.31 36.53 -36.83
C MET A 1 14.78 36.49 -36.88
N GLU A 2 14.08 36.02 -35.85
CA GLU A 2 13.56 36.81 -34.71
C GLU A 2 13.00 35.77 -33.68
N ASN A 3 13.61 35.60 -32.49
CA ASN A 3 13.19 36.17 -31.18
C ASN A 3 11.78 35.67 -30.76
N GLY A 4 11.56 34.81 -29.75
CA GLY A 4 12.01 34.91 -28.35
C GLY A 4 10.93 35.62 -27.52
N THR A 5 10.47 34.98 -26.44
CA THR A 5 9.44 35.42 -25.46
C THR A 5 7.99 35.29 -25.98
N ALA A 6 7.13 34.42 -25.45
CA ALA A 6 6.70 34.38 -24.06
C ALA A 6 6.35 32.96 -23.59
N GLN A 7 7.36 32.20 -23.18
CA GLN A 7 7.20 31.33 -22.02
C GLN A 7 7.35 32.23 -20.79
N THR A 8 6.25 32.73 -20.23
CA THR A 8 6.17 33.25 -18.85
C THR A 8 4.69 33.40 -18.51
N GLY A 9 4.11 32.38 -17.90
CA GLY A 9 2.74 32.34 -17.38
C GLY A 9 2.38 30.95 -16.80
N GLY A 10 2.61 29.90 -17.58
CA GLY A 10 2.03 28.57 -17.34
C GLY A 10 2.76 27.60 -16.40
N GLY A 11 3.61 28.06 -15.48
CA GLY A 11 4.28 27.18 -14.50
C GLY A 11 3.56 27.12 -13.15
N PHE A 12 3.22 28.28 -12.60
CA PHE A 12 2.48 28.38 -11.34
C PHE A 12 0.98 28.15 -11.53
N GLU A 13 0.42 28.48 -12.70
CA GLU A 13 -0.99 28.25 -13.00
C GLU A 13 -1.30 26.76 -13.20
N THR A 14 -0.45 26.02 -13.91
CA THR A 14 -0.59 24.55 -14.04
C THR A 14 -0.37 23.86 -12.71
N LEU A 15 0.55 24.33 -11.87
CA LEU A 15 0.70 23.83 -10.50
C LEU A 15 -0.50 24.16 -9.63
N GLN A 16 -1.17 25.29 -9.83
CA GLN A 16 -2.41 25.64 -9.12
C GLN A 16 -3.62 24.87 -9.66
N GLU A 17 -3.69 24.62 -10.95
CA GLU A 17 -4.75 23.85 -11.60
C GLU A 17 -4.62 22.37 -11.23
N VAL A 18 -3.40 21.84 -11.25
CA VAL A 18 -3.05 20.55 -10.63
C VAL A 18 -3.34 20.64 -9.13
N LEU A 19 -2.81 21.58 -8.33
CA LEU A 19 -3.11 21.64 -6.88
C LEU A 19 -4.60 21.84 -6.54
N LYS A 20 -5.44 22.36 -7.44
CA LYS A 20 -6.87 22.54 -7.22
C LYS A 20 -7.67 21.31 -7.65
N GLU A 21 -7.21 20.61 -8.69
CA GLU A 21 -7.75 19.33 -9.17
C GLU A 21 -7.19 18.14 -8.35
N TYR A 22 -5.86 18.00 -8.30
CA TYR A 22 -5.11 17.15 -7.35
C TYR A 22 -5.32 17.52 -5.89
N GLY A 23 -5.66 18.76 -5.52
CA GLY A 23 -5.96 19.07 -4.10
C GLY A 23 -7.21 18.36 -3.61
N PHE A 24 -8.18 18.18 -4.51
CA PHE A 24 -9.36 17.36 -4.27
C PHE A 24 -9.00 15.87 -4.33
N ASP A 25 -8.20 15.43 -5.31
CA ASP A 25 -7.82 14.00 -5.46
C ASP A 25 -6.81 13.50 -4.40
N VAL A 26 -5.89 14.32 -3.92
CA VAL A 26 -4.93 13.99 -2.84
C VAL A 26 -5.66 13.90 -1.51
N GLY A 27 -6.68 14.74 -1.30
CA GLY A 27 -7.59 14.61 -0.16
C GLY A 27 -8.30 13.26 -0.15
N TYR A 28 -8.79 12.81 -1.31
CA TYR A 28 -9.36 11.46 -1.48
C TYR A 28 -8.31 10.35 -1.27
N GLY A 29 -7.09 10.52 -1.77
CA GLY A 29 -5.99 9.57 -1.56
C GLY A 29 -5.60 9.42 -0.09
N PHE A 30 -5.59 10.51 0.68
CA PHE A 30 -5.34 10.47 2.12
C PHE A 30 -6.50 9.81 2.88
N PHE A 31 -7.75 10.13 2.52
CA PHE A 31 -8.94 9.51 3.12
C PHE A 31 -8.99 8.00 2.85
N LEU A 32 -8.71 7.60 1.60
CA LEU A 32 -8.58 6.19 1.21
C LEU A 32 -7.43 5.53 1.97
N GLY A 33 -6.27 6.17 2.08
CA GLY A 33 -5.14 5.67 2.88
C GLY A 33 -5.51 5.45 4.35
N TRP A 34 -6.24 6.39 4.96
CA TRP A 34 -6.73 6.28 6.34
C TRP A 34 -7.71 5.12 6.50
N VAL A 35 -8.73 5.04 5.64
CA VAL A 35 -9.77 4.01 5.70
C VAL A 35 -9.19 2.62 5.44
N VAL A 36 -8.29 2.50 4.45
CA VAL A 36 -7.60 1.25 4.12
C VAL A 36 -6.68 0.82 5.26
N GLY A 37 -5.93 1.75 5.86
CA GLY A 37 -5.09 1.47 7.05
C GLY A 37 -5.90 0.94 8.23
N PHE A 38 -7.08 1.53 8.50
CA PHE A 38 -8.00 1.05 9.54
C PHE A 38 -8.61 -0.32 9.20
N ALA A 39 -8.99 -0.54 7.93
CA ALA A 39 -9.56 -1.81 7.46
C ALA A 39 -8.56 -2.98 7.60
N ILE A 40 -7.28 -2.74 7.33
CA ILE A 40 -6.23 -3.75 7.43
C ILE A 40 -6.15 -4.34 8.83
N LYS A 41 -6.22 -3.55 9.91
CA LYS A 41 -6.13 -4.13 11.26
C LYS A 41 -7.30 -5.05 11.59
N LYS A 42 -8.51 -4.72 11.11
CA LYS A 42 -9.69 -5.56 11.31
C LYS A 42 -9.58 -6.86 10.52
N PHE A 43 -9.05 -6.77 9.29
CA PHE A 43 -8.66 -7.94 8.50
C PHE A 43 -7.57 -8.77 9.20
N PHE A 44 -6.55 -8.14 9.79
CA PHE A 44 -5.45 -8.84 10.44
C PHE A 44 -5.92 -9.65 11.65
N LYS A 45 -6.81 -9.08 12.49
CA LYS A 45 -7.42 -9.84 13.60
C LYS A 45 -8.26 -11.01 13.09
N PHE A 46 -9.05 -10.80 12.04
CA PHE A 46 -9.85 -11.88 11.44
C PHE A 46 -8.97 -12.98 10.83
N PHE A 47 -7.92 -12.58 10.10
CA PHE A 47 -7.00 -13.49 9.43
C PHE A 47 -6.11 -14.25 10.42
N ALA A 48 -5.62 -13.59 11.47
CA ALA A 48 -4.89 -14.25 12.55
C ALA A 48 -5.79 -15.23 13.32
N PHE A 49 -7.07 -14.88 13.55
CA PHE A 49 -8.03 -15.81 14.14
C PHE A 49 -8.31 -17.00 13.23
N ALA A 50 -8.55 -16.76 11.94
CA ALA A 50 -8.76 -17.82 10.95
C ALA A 50 -7.53 -18.73 10.81
N LEU A 51 -6.32 -18.16 10.76
CA LEU A 51 -5.06 -18.90 10.76
C LEU A 51 -4.87 -19.69 12.04
N GLY A 52 -5.18 -19.12 13.21
CA GLY A 52 -5.09 -19.82 14.48
C GLY A 52 -6.03 -21.02 14.54
N VAL A 53 -7.30 -20.84 14.16
CA VAL A 53 -8.27 -21.94 14.05
C VAL A 53 -7.83 -22.97 13.00
N TYR A 54 -7.30 -22.52 11.86
CA TYR A 54 -6.79 -23.39 10.81
C TYR A 54 -5.60 -24.22 11.30
N VAL A 55 -4.62 -23.61 11.96
CA VAL A 55 -3.45 -24.28 12.55
C VAL A 55 -3.87 -25.24 13.68
N LEU A 56 -4.85 -24.85 14.50
CA LEU A 56 -5.38 -25.73 15.55
C LEU A 56 -6.09 -26.96 14.94
N SER A 57 -6.83 -26.76 13.86
CA SER A 57 -7.44 -27.84 13.08
C SER A 57 -6.39 -28.70 12.38
N LEU A 58 -5.28 -28.09 11.92
CA LEU A 58 -4.13 -28.79 11.35
C LEU A 58 -3.40 -29.63 12.39
N ILE A 59 -3.14 -29.13 13.60
CA ILE A 59 -2.53 -29.90 14.69
C ILE A 59 -3.37 -31.12 15.05
N TRP A 60 -4.70 -30.97 15.02
CA TRP A 60 -5.62 -32.08 15.24
C TRP A 60 -5.58 -33.12 14.11
N LEU A 61 -5.34 -32.68 12.87
CA LEU A 61 -5.24 -33.55 11.68
C LEU A 61 -3.81 -34.08 11.42
N ASP A 62 -2.79 -33.39 11.90
CA ASP A 62 -1.36 -33.75 11.83
C ASP A 62 -1.09 -35.00 12.68
N HIS A 63 -1.87 -35.18 13.75
CA HIS A 63 -1.92 -36.42 14.50
C HIS A 63 -2.36 -37.64 13.63
N SER A 64 -2.92 -37.40 12.43
CA SER A 64 -3.26 -38.40 11.40
C SER A 64 -2.32 -38.41 10.18
N GLY A 65 -1.24 -37.62 10.17
CA GLY A 65 -0.14 -37.76 9.21
C GLY A 65 -0.37 -37.27 7.77
N PHE A 66 -1.35 -36.40 7.52
CA PHE A 66 -1.70 -35.95 6.16
C PHE A 66 -1.15 -34.58 5.73
N ILE A 67 -0.51 -33.79 6.59
CA ILE A 67 -0.12 -32.40 6.26
C ILE A 67 1.38 -32.20 6.49
N THR A 68 2.18 -32.49 5.46
CA THR A 68 3.56 -31.99 5.36
C THR A 68 3.52 -30.47 5.14
N VAL A 69 3.63 -29.70 6.21
CA VAL A 69 3.77 -28.23 6.14
C VAL A 69 5.06 -27.91 5.38
N HIS A 70 4.92 -27.60 4.08
CA HIS A 70 6.03 -27.16 3.23
C HIS A 70 6.41 -25.72 3.57
N TRP A 71 7.21 -25.56 4.64
CA TRP A 71 7.79 -24.29 5.06
C TRP A 71 8.54 -23.59 3.92
N ASP A 72 9.12 -24.38 3.00
CA ASP A 72 9.85 -23.92 1.82
C ASP A 72 8.98 -23.13 0.82
N ALA A 73 7.76 -23.61 0.56
CA ALA A 73 6.84 -22.94 -0.38
C ALA A 73 6.27 -21.66 0.21
N PHE A 74 6.00 -21.66 1.52
CA PHE A 74 5.52 -20.48 2.24
C PHE A 74 6.58 -19.38 2.32
N GLY A 75 7.85 -19.76 2.58
CA GLY A 75 8.99 -18.86 2.56
C GLY A 75 9.19 -18.19 1.21
N ARG A 76 9.21 -18.97 0.12
CA ARG A 76 9.33 -18.42 -1.25
C ARG A 76 8.19 -17.48 -1.62
N TRP A 77 6.95 -17.78 -1.22
CA TRP A 77 5.80 -16.93 -1.51
C TRP A 77 5.86 -15.60 -0.74
N ILE A 78 6.28 -15.63 0.53
CA ILE A 78 6.53 -14.41 1.31
C ILE A 78 7.67 -13.59 0.71
N GLU A 79 8.78 -14.22 0.32
CA GLU A 79 9.91 -13.54 -0.29
C GLU A 79 9.53 -12.87 -1.61
N GLN A 80 8.76 -13.56 -2.46
CA GLN A 80 8.23 -12.99 -3.71
C GLN A 80 7.32 -11.79 -3.43
N GLY A 81 6.38 -11.92 -2.48
CA GLY A 81 5.51 -10.81 -2.09
C GLY A 81 6.28 -9.62 -1.50
N GLN A 82 7.34 -9.87 -0.72
CA GLN A 82 8.21 -8.81 -0.21
C GLN A 82 9.00 -8.13 -1.33
N GLN A 83 9.52 -8.87 -2.29
CA GLN A 83 10.25 -8.31 -3.43
C GLN A 83 9.34 -7.47 -4.33
N GLU A 84 8.13 -7.93 -4.61
CA GLU A 84 7.13 -7.17 -5.36
C GLU A 84 6.71 -5.90 -4.62
N PHE A 85 6.48 -5.99 -3.30
CA PHE A 85 6.14 -4.83 -2.47
C PHE A 85 7.28 -3.81 -2.41
N GLN A 86 8.53 -4.26 -2.28
CA GLN A 86 9.73 -3.42 -2.34
C GLN A 86 9.86 -2.71 -3.70
N SER A 87 9.60 -3.43 -4.80
CA SER A 87 9.63 -2.88 -6.16
C SER A 87 8.53 -1.83 -6.36
N TRP A 88 7.31 -2.12 -5.92
CA TRP A 88 6.19 -1.19 -5.91
C TRP A 88 6.48 0.05 -5.09
N ILE A 89 7.03 -0.09 -3.88
CA ILE A 89 7.44 1.04 -3.04
C ILE A 89 8.50 1.88 -3.74
N LYS A 90 9.52 1.27 -4.36
CA LYS A 90 10.54 2.01 -5.12
C LYS A 90 9.93 2.78 -6.29
N ALA A 91 9.03 2.17 -7.05
CA ALA A 91 8.29 2.83 -8.12
C ALA A 91 7.41 3.96 -7.59
N LEU A 92 6.77 3.76 -6.45
CA LEU A 92 5.92 4.72 -5.78
C LEU A 92 6.73 5.92 -5.25
N PHE A 93 7.91 5.70 -4.67
CA PHE A 93 8.87 6.76 -4.30
C PHE A 93 9.44 7.50 -5.51
N SER A 94 9.48 6.89 -6.70
CA SER A 94 9.85 7.61 -7.92
C SER A 94 8.74 8.56 -8.42
N ALA A 95 7.48 8.35 -8.00
CA ALA A 95 6.31 9.19 -8.28
C ALA A 95 6.01 10.24 -7.16
N LEU A 96 7.08 10.80 -6.60
CA LEU A 96 7.21 11.51 -5.31
C LEU A 96 6.05 12.39 -4.78
N PRO A 97 5.32 13.20 -5.57
CA PRO A 97 4.33 14.10 -4.96
C PRO A 97 3.00 13.43 -4.55
N PHE A 98 2.52 12.40 -5.25
CA PHE A 98 1.24 11.75 -4.96
C PHE A 98 1.36 10.63 -3.92
N SER A 99 2.41 9.83 -4.07
CA SER A 99 2.73 8.70 -3.21
C SER A 99 3.07 9.09 -1.79
N ALA A 100 3.76 10.21 -1.59
CA ALA A 100 4.12 10.67 -0.26
C ALA A 100 2.88 10.92 0.60
N SER A 101 1.86 11.58 0.05
CA SER A 101 0.59 11.85 0.74
C SER A 101 -0.20 10.57 1.01
N PHE A 102 -0.24 9.63 0.06
CA PHE A 102 -0.88 8.33 0.25
C PHE A 102 -0.15 7.47 1.29
N ALA A 103 1.18 7.39 1.23
CA ALA A 103 1.99 6.62 2.18
C ALA A 103 1.92 7.20 3.60
N VAL A 104 1.89 8.53 3.74
CA VAL A 104 1.67 9.19 5.03
C VAL A 104 0.25 8.92 5.54
N GLY A 105 -0.78 9.02 4.70
CA GLY A 105 -2.16 8.68 5.07
C GLY A 105 -2.35 7.21 5.44
N PHE A 106 -1.70 6.31 4.71
CA PHE A 106 -1.68 4.87 4.98
C PHE A 106 -0.94 4.56 6.29
N ALA A 107 0.23 5.14 6.52
CA ALA A 107 1.00 4.92 7.74
C ALA A 107 0.25 5.45 8.98
N VAL A 108 -0.38 6.62 8.88
CA VAL A 108 -1.22 7.19 9.94
C VAL A 108 -2.46 6.31 10.16
N GLY A 109 -3.14 5.89 9.09
CA GLY A 109 -4.28 4.97 9.15
C GLY A 109 -3.93 3.60 9.73
N PHE A 110 -2.74 3.07 9.44
CA PHE A 110 -2.25 1.82 9.98
C PHE A 110 -1.85 1.93 11.45
N LYS A 111 -1.35 3.10 11.89
CA LYS A 111 -0.96 3.37 13.28
C LYS A 111 -2.16 3.70 14.18
N MET A 112 -3.15 4.44 13.68
CA MET A 112 -4.40 4.75 14.39
C MET A 112 -5.45 3.64 14.28
N GLY A 113 -5.37 2.85 13.20
CA GLY A 113 -6.02 1.54 13.09
C GLY A 113 -5.74 0.75 14.33
#